data_AF-A0A383A794-F1
#
_entry.id   AF-A0A383A794-F1
#
_cell.length_a   1.000
_cell.length_b   1.000
_cell.length_c   1.000
_cell.angle_alpha   90.00
_cell.angle_beta   90.00
_cell.angle_gamma   90.00
#
_symmetry.space_group_name_H-M   'P 1'
#
loop_
_entity.id
_entity.type
_entity.pdbx_description
1 polymer ?
#
loop_
_entity_poly.entity_id
_entity_poly.type
_entity_poly.pdbx_seq_one_letter_code
_entity_poly.pdbx_strand_id
1 'polypeptide(L)'
;VRTKSVILTTILASMFIIGTITPVLGSAQLTVTVDPNSDTAIASMKYQRAIFIDYSEGGELASDLRGKNVFVSFSADSSNAGVKNLLGQLNSFILSKNSQAQVTDLKVHYTATMTGREGSMSIDYKIELLPVIEKFVIRSYSPGSPAILDVDWRGFGTNGPVAINTAEYGTLEINMPISFIHKFEPELAAAIVAGDADVLTKTRLMNAD
;
A
#
# COMPACT_ATOMS: atom_id res chain seq x y z
N VAL A 1 -8.81 32.76 47.37
CA VAL A 1 -8.83 31.66 46.38
C VAL A 1 -7.98 32.10 45.19
N ARG A 2 -6.81 31.49 44.99
CA ARG A 2 -5.89 31.80 43.88
C ARG A 2 -6.35 31.00 42.65
N THR A 3 -6.95 31.66 41.67
CA THR A 3 -7.18 31.05 40.36
C THR A 3 -5.85 31.03 39.63
N LYS A 4 -5.24 29.84 39.50
CA LYS A 4 -4.08 29.63 38.63
C LYS A 4 -4.60 29.60 37.19
N SER A 5 -4.35 30.67 36.43
CA SER A 5 -4.54 30.65 34.99
C SER A 5 -3.45 29.78 34.36
N VAL A 6 -3.84 28.65 33.78
CA VAL A 6 -2.99 27.85 32.90
C VAL A 6 -3.04 28.52 31.53
N ILE A 7 -1.94 29.15 31.12
CA ILE A 7 -1.75 29.59 29.74
C ILE A 7 -1.31 28.34 28.96
N LEU A 8 -2.24 27.78 28.18
CA LEU A 8 -1.91 26.75 27.20
C LEU A 8 -1.41 27.45 25.95
N THR A 9 -0.08 27.55 25.81
CA THR A 9 0.55 28.05 24.59
C THR A 9 0.49 26.95 23.53
N THR A 10 -0.57 26.94 22.72
CA THR A 10 -0.58 26.17 21.48
C THR A 10 0.35 26.89 20.50
N ILE A 11 1.57 26.38 20.32
CA ILE A 11 2.43 26.79 19.22
C ILE A 11 1.83 26.17 17.95
N LEU A 12 1.01 26.94 17.23
CA LEU A 12 0.78 26.68 15.81
C LEU A 12 2.06 27.10 15.08
N ALA A 13 3.06 26.22 15.07
CA ALA A 13 4.18 26.36 14.16
C ALA A 13 3.59 26.14 12.76
N SER A 14 3.38 27.22 12.03
CA SER A 14 3.18 27.18 10.58
C SER A 14 4.46 26.63 9.96
N MET A 15 4.56 25.29 9.92
CA MET A 15 5.63 24.56 9.25
C MET A 15 5.47 24.74 7.75
N PHE A 16 6.29 25.60 7.16
CA PHE A 16 6.43 25.65 5.71
C PHE A 16 7.35 24.50 5.30
N ILE A 17 6.78 23.36 4.89
CA ILE A 17 7.50 22.44 4.01
C ILE A 17 7.59 23.15 2.65
N ILE A 18 8.70 23.85 2.40
CA ILE A 18 9.04 24.35 1.06
C ILE A 18 9.76 23.21 0.35
N GLY A 19 9.03 22.14 0.09
CA GLY A 19 9.55 20.90 -0.47
C GLY A 19 8.56 20.35 -1.45
N THR A 20 8.95 20.20 -2.71
CA THR A 20 8.08 19.55 -3.70
C THR A 20 7.98 18.07 -3.37
N ILE A 21 6.78 17.61 -3.03
CA ILE A 21 6.48 16.18 -2.98
C ILE A 21 6.16 15.76 -4.40
N THR A 22 7.15 15.18 -5.08
CA THR A 22 6.94 14.62 -6.41
C THR A 22 6.46 13.17 -6.27
N PRO A 23 5.29 12.78 -6.82
CA PRO A 23 4.93 11.38 -6.92
C PRO A 23 5.88 10.71 -7.93
N VAL A 24 6.77 9.82 -7.46
CA VAL A 24 7.79 9.19 -8.32
C VAL A 24 7.53 7.68 -8.41
N LEU A 25 7.45 7.19 -9.66
CA LEU A 25 7.49 5.78 -10.05
C LEU A 25 6.59 4.84 -9.22
N GLY A 26 5.33 4.76 -9.63
CA GLY A 26 4.43 3.67 -9.24
C GLY A 26 4.46 2.58 -10.32
N SER A 27 4.59 1.31 -9.92
CA SER A 27 4.42 0.19 -10.85
C SER A 27 3.54 -0.90 -10.25
N ALA A 28 2.65 -1.43 -11.09
CA ALA A 28 1.85 -2.62 -10.82
C ALA A 28 2.28 -3.71 -11.81
N GLN A 29 2.70 -4.88 -11.32
CA GLN A 29 3.14 -5.99 -12.16
C GLN A 29 2.43 -7.28 -11.76
N LEU A 30 1.70 -7.87 -12.69
CA LEU A 30 1.13 -9.21 -12.59
C LEU A 30 2.05 -10.22 -13.28
N THR A 31 2.38 -11.30 -12.57
CA THR A 31 3.02 -12.50 -13.13
C THR A 31 2.17 -13.71 -12.80
N VAL A 32 1.76 -14.47 -13.81
CA VAL A 32 0.98 -15.71 -13.63
C VAL A 32 1.42 -16.73 -14.67
N THR A 33 1.42 -18.00 -14.28
CA THR A 33 1.48 -19.12 -15.22
C THR A 33 0.11 -19.78 -15.23
N VAL A 34 -0.49 -19.88 -16.42
CA VAL A 34 -1.82 -20.48 -16.61
C VAL A 34 -1.66 -21.79 -17.35
N ASP A 35 -2.11 -22.88 -16.73
CA ASP A 35 -2.28 -24.18 -17.39
C ASP A 35 -3.75 -24.33 -17.79
N PRO A 36 -4.09 -24.41 -19.10
CA PRO A 36 -5.49 -24.52 -19.55
C PRO A 36 -6.17 -25.84 -19.16
N ASN A 37 -5.43 -26.81 -18.62
CA ASN A 37 -5.96 -28.06 -18.06
C ASN A 37 -6.13 -28.03 -16.54
N SER A 38 -5.67 -26.96 -15.89
CA SER A 38 -5.84 -26.69 -14.46
C SER A 38 -6.74 -25.48 -14.28
N ASP A 39 -7.77 -25.62 -13.47
CA ASP A 39 -8.62 -24.49 -13.08
C ASP A 39 -8.07 -23.76 -11.85
N THR A 40 -6.77 -23.89 -11.59
CA THR A 40 -6.06 -23.26 -10.48
C THR A 40 -4.74 -22.68 -10.99
N ALA A 41 -4.43 -21.45 -10.58
CA ALA A 41 -3.19 -20.76 -10.89
C ALA A 41 -2.68 -20.00 -9.66
N ILE A 42 -1.36 -19.93 -9.51
CA ILE A 42 -0.70 -19.07 -8.53
C ILE A 42 -0.19 -17.85 -9.27
N ALA A 43 -0.59 -16.66 -8.82
CA ALA A 43 -0.10 -15.41 -9.38
C ALA A 43 0.78 -14.65 -8.37
N SER A 44 1.53 -13.68 -8.86
CA SER A 44 2.25 -12.68 -8.08
C SER A 44 1.89 -11.31 -8.61
N MET A 45 1.31 -10.47 -7.75
CA MET A 45 0.96 -9.10 -8.05
C MET A 45 1.79 -8.16 -7.16
N LYS A 46 2.65 -7.36 -7.78
CA LYS A 46 3.58 -6.47 -7.10
C LYS A 46 3.20 -5.02 -7.31
N TYR A 47 3.11 -4.28 -6.22
CA TYR A 47 2.95 -2.82 -6.20
C TYR A 47 4.19 -2.22 -5.58
N GLN A 48 4.79 -1.28 -6.29
CA GLN A 48 5.95 -0.53 -5.80
C GLN A 48 5.70 0.96 -5.97
N ARG A 49 6.12 1.75 -4.98
CA ARG A 49 6.07 3.21 -5.04
C ARG A 49 7.23 3.79 -4.26
N ALA A 50 7.82 4.84 -4.81
CA ALA A 50 8.78 5.68 -4.10
C ALA A 50 8.20 7.09 -3.90
N ILE A 51 8.45 7.67 -2.73
CA ILE A 51 8.12 9.06 -2.44
C ILE A 51 9.41 9.76 -2.09
N PHE A 52 9.63 10.92 -2.68
CA PHE A 52 10.76 11.78 -2.37
C PHE A 52 10.25 13.06 -1.73
N ILE A 53 10.90 13.45 -0.65
CA ILE A 53 10.61 14.67 0.09
C ILE A 53 11.90 15.48 0.09
N ASP A 54 11.86 16.65 -0.54
CA ASP A 54 12.96 17.61 -0.53
C ASP A 54 12.80 18.55 0.67
N TYR A 55 13.87 18.74 1.44
CA TYR A 55 13.97 19.71 2.52
C TYR A 55 15.36 20.37 2.53
N SER A 56 15.96 20.51 1.35
CA SER A 56 17.28 21.12 1.16
C SER A 56 17.38 22.55 1.70
N GLU A 57 16.26 23.28 1.73
CA GLU A 57 16.13 24.62 2.34
C GLU A 57 16.11 24.61 3.88
N GLY A 58 16.14 23.43 4.52
CA GLY A 58 16.21 23.28 5.97
C GLY A 58 14.86 23.38 6.67
N GLY A 59 14.85 24.01 7.86
CA GLY A 59 13.70 24.06 8.77
C GLY A 59 13.75 23.00 9.89
N GLU A 60 12.88 23.13 10.88
CA GLU A 60 12.85 22.24 12.06
C GLU A 60 12.60 20.78 11.66
N LEU A 61 11.71 20.55 10.70
CA LEU A 61 11.45 19.21 10.18
C LEU A 61 12.69 18.57 9.52
N ALA A 62 13.55 19.38 8.88
CA ALA A 62 14.76 18.85 8.27
C ALA A 62 15.73 18.28 9.31
N SER A 63 15.86 18.90 10.49
CA SER A 63 16.70 18.35 11.57
C SER A 63 16.21 17.00 12.07
N ASP A 64 14.89 16.79 12.13
CA ASP A 64 14.30 15.55 12.64
C ASP A 64 14.37 14.41 11.63
N LEU A 65 14.28 14.75 10.34
CA LEU A 65 14.32 13.78 9.25
C LEU A 65 15.76 13.34 8.91
N ARG A 66 16.77 14.20 9.14
CA ARG A 66 18.18 13.87 8.85
C ARG A 66 18.66 12.63 9.60
N GLY A 67 19.21 11.67 8.85
CA GLY A 67 19.74 10.42 9.42
C GLY A 67 18.67 9.43 9.87
N LYS A 68 17.38 9.74 9.69
CA LYS A 68 16.29 8.81 10.04
C LYS A 68 16.38 7.56 9.17
N ASN A 69 16.24 6.40 9.81
CA ASN A 69 16.14 5.13 9.12
C ASN A 69 15.04 4.28 9.79
N VAL A 70 14.02 3.93 9.01
CA VAL A 70 12.95 3.02 9.44
C VAL A 70 12.83 1.93 8.40
N PHE A 71 12.78 0.68 8.84
CA PHE A 71 12.54 -0.48 7.99
C PHE A 71 11.46 -1.34 8.62
N VAL A 72 10.39 -1.58 7.87
CA VAL A 72 9.31 -2.49 8.25
C VAL A 72 9.19 -3.55 7.19
N SER A 73 9.18 -4.82 7.61
CA SER A 73 8.95 -5.95 6.71
C SER A 73 8.19 -7.05 7.43
N PHE A 74 7.12 -7.55 6.81
CA PHE A 74 6.37 -8.68 7.34
C PHE A 74 5.70 -9.49 6.24
N SER A 75 5.23 -10.68 6.62
CA SER A 75 4.38 -11.52 5.78
C SER A 75 3.16 -11.99 6.57
N ALA A 76 2.03 -12.12 5.89
CA ALA A 76 0.82 -12.68 6.46
C ALA A 76 0.08 -13.49 5.39
N ASP A 77 -0.66 -14.52 5.81
CA ASP A 77 -1.49 -15.34 4.94
C ASP A 77 -2.96 -15.29 5.37
N SER A 78 -3.82 -16.04 4.69
CA SER A 78 -5.25 -16.11 4.97
C SER A 78 -5.61 -16.58 6.37
N SER A 79 -4.68 -17.01 7.24
CA SER A 79 -4.99 -17.18 8.68
C SER A 79 -5.17 -15.85 9.41
N ASN A 80 -4.59 -14.76 8.88
CA ASN A 80 -4.70 -13.41 9.39
C ASN A 80 -6.03 -12.76 9.02
N ALA A 81 -6.76 -12.20 9.99
CA ALA A 81 -8.06 -11.57 9.74
C ALA A 81 -8.01 -10.41 8.73
N GLY A 82 -6.91 -9.63 8.72
CA GLY A 82 -6.70 -8.56 7.75
C GLY A 82 -6.50 -9.08 6.33
N VAL A 83 -5.77 -10.18 6.17
CA VAL A 83 -5.59 -10.84 4.87
C VAL A 83 -6.89 -11.49 4.39
N LYS A 84 -7.69 -12.10 5.28
CA LYS A 84 -9.04 -12.59 4.93
C LYS A 84 -9.94 -11.47 4.44
N ASN A 85 -9.89 -10.29 5.08
CA ASN A 85 -10.65 -9.13 4.62
C ASN A 85 -10.19 -8.69 3.23
N LEU A 86 -8.88 -8.58 3.02
CA LEU A 86 -8.29 -8.27 1.72
C LEU A 86 -8.72 -9.26 0.63
N LEU A 87 -8.68 -10.57 0.91
CA LEU A 87 -9.17 -11.61 0.00
C LEU A 87 -10.64 -11.36 -0.39
N GLY A 88 -11.50 -11.01 0.57
CA GLY A 88 -12.89 -10.63 0.31
C GLY A 88 -13.03 -9.39 -0.59
N GLN A 89 -12.18 -8.37 -0.37
CA GLN A 89 -12.15 -7.17 -1.22
C GLN A 89 -11.73 -7.50 -2.66
N LEU A 90 -10.70 -8.33 -2.84
CA LEU A 90 -10.24 -8.77 -4.17
C LEU A 90 -11.33 -9.54 -4.90
N ASN A 91 -11.99 -10.50 -4.23
CA ASN A 91 -13.10 -11.24 -4.83
C ASN A 91 -14.29 -10.34 -5.19
N SER A 92 -14.59 -9.34 -4.37
CA SER A 92 -15.62 -8.35 -4.70
C SER A 92 -15.26 -7.53 -5.95
N PHE A 93 -13.98 -7.17 -6.09
CA PHE A 93 -13.48 -6.47 -7.29
C PHE A 93 -13.56 -7.36 -8.53
N ILE A 94 -13.08 -8.61 -8.47
CA ILE A 94 -13.15 -9.57 -9.59
C ILE A 94 -14.60 -9.78 -10.04
N LEU A 95 -15.52 -9.97 -9.09
CA LEU A 95 -16.95 -10.09 -9.38
C LEU A 95 -17.52 -8.83 -10.05
N SER A 96 -17.10 -7.64 -9.64
CA SER A 96 -17.53 -6.37 -10.26
C SER A 96 -17.09 -6.22 -11.72
N LYS A 97 -16.08 -6.96 -12.15
CA LYS A 97 -15.63 -7.04 -13.55
C LYS A 97 -16.34 -8.17 -14.33
N ASN A 98 -17.38 -8.78 -13.77
CA ASN A 98 -18.12 -9.94 -14.31
C ASN A 98 -17.27 -11.20 -14.52
N SER A 99 -16.17 -11.32 -13.78
CA SER A 99 -15.35 -12.53 -13.79
C SER A 99 -15.92 -13.59 -12.84
N GLN A 100 -15.86 -14.86 -13.25
CA GLN A 100 -16.22 -16.02 -12.43
C GLN A 100 -15.05 -16.55 -11.59
N ALA A 101 -13.83 -16.07 -11.85
CA ALA A 101 -12.66 -16.50 -11.11
C ALA A 101 -12.75 -16.12 -9.62
N GLN A 102 -12.03 -16.85 -8.78
CA GLN A 102 -12.04 -16.66 -7.34
C GLN A 102 -10.63 -16.73 -6.77
N VAL A 103 -10.31 -15.81 -5.88
CA VAL A 103 -9.13 -15.92 -5.01
C VAL A 103 -9.51 -16.77 -3.81
N THR A 104 -8.92 -17.97 -3.69
CA THR A 104 -9.24 -18.95 -2.64
C THR A 104 -8.23 -18.93 -1.49
N ASP A 105 -7.01 -18.49 -1.75
CA ASP A 105 -5.99 -18.23 -0.75
C ASP A 105 -5.16 -17.00 -1.14
N LEU A 106 -4.55 -16.36 -0.16
CA LEU A 106 -3.77 -15.14 -0.33
C LEU A 106 -2.64 -15.08 0.69
N LYS A 107 -1.43 -14.85 0.18
CA LYS A 107 -0.30 -14.41 0.99
C LYS A 107 0.10 -12.99 0.61
N VAL A 108 0.45 -12.20 1.61
CA VAL A 108 0.88 -10.81 1.50
C VAL A 108 2.30 -10.69 2.03
N HIS A 109 3.16 -10.05 1.25
CA HIS A 109 4.46 -9.57 1.67
C HIS A 109 4.47 -8.05 1.62
N TYR A 110 4.84 -7.41 2.71
CA TYR A 110 4.91 -5.95 2.81
C TYR A 110 6.31 -5.53 3.22
N THR A 111 6.82 -4.50 2.55
CA THR A 111 8.03 -3.79 2.96
C THR A 111 7.81 -2.29 2.81
N ALA A 112 8.23 -1.53 3.82
CA ALA A 112 8.34 -0.08 3.74
C ALA A 112 9.62 0.41 4.38
N THR A 113 10.30 1.33 3.71
CA THR A 113 11.55 1.91 4.19
C THR A 113 11.45 3.43 4.17
N MET A 114 11.97 4.08 5.20
CA MET A 114 12.16 5.53 5.27
C MET A 114 13.65 5.79 5.44
N THR A 115 14.23 6.61 4.56
CA THR A 115 15.65 6.97 4.62
C THR A 115 15.81 8.47 4.47
N GLY A 116 16.12 9.12 5.59
CA GLY A 116 16.44 10.53 5.66
C GLY A 116 17.92 10.81 5.40
N ARG A 117 18.19 11.75 4.51
CA ARG A 117 19.53 12.24 4.13
C ARG A 117 19.65 13.71 4.51
N GLU A 118 20.77 14.34 4.15
CA GLU A 118 21.06 15.72 4.56
C GLU A 118 20.01 16.75 4.11
N GLY A 119 19.51 16.64 2.87
CA GLY A 119 18.52 17.57 2.31
C GLY A 119 17.27 16.90 1.74
N SER A 120 17.12 15.59 1.94
CA SER A 120 16.02 14.85 1.32
C SER A 120 15.72 13.55 2.05
N MET A 121 14.48 13.09 1.97
CA MET A 121 14.09 11.74 2.39
C MET A 121 13.52 10.95 1.21
N SER A 122 13.79 9.64 1.20
CA SER A 122 13.06 8.68 0.37
C SER A 122 12.19 7.78 1.25
N ILE A 123 11.00 7.47 0.73
CA ILE A 123 10.10 6.49 1.33
C ILE A 123 9.71 5.48 0.26
N ASP A 124 10.11 4.23 0.46
CA ASP A 124 9.98 3.16 -0.52
C ASP A 124 8.99 2.12 -0.01
N TYR A 125 7.95 1.85 -0.79
CA TYR A 125 6.89 0.89 -0.49
C TYR A 125 6.93 -0.27 -1.46
N LYS A 126 6.72 -1.48 -0.94
CA LYS A 126 6.50 -2.69 -1.73
C LYS A 126 5.40 -3.55 -1.10
N ILE A 127 4.40 -3.88 -1.89
CA ILE A 127 3.38 -4.89 -1.56
C ILE A 127 3.48 -5.99 -2.63
N GLU A 128 3.60 -7.23 -2.20
CA GLU A 128 3.49 -8.39 -3.08
C GLU A 128 2.36 -9.29 -2.59
N LEU A 129 1.34 -9.43 -3.44
CA LEU A 129 0.22 -10.34 -3.24
C LEU A 129 0.53 -11.64 -4.00
N LEU A 130 0.33 -12.77 -3.34
CA LEU A 130 0.47 -14.10 -3.92
C LEU A 130 -0.90 -14.81 -3.80
N PRO A 131 -1.86 -14.50 -4.69
CA PRO A 131 -3.15 -15.15 -4.67
C PRO A 131 -3.09 -16.55 -5.33
N VAL A 132 -3.87 -17.47 -4.77
CA VAL A 132 -4.31 -18.69 -5.45
C VAL A 132 -5.64 -18.39 -6.11
N ILE A 133 -5.71 -18.56 -7.42
CA ILE A 133 -6.84 -18.17 -8.26
C ILE A 133 -7.44 -19.43 -8.85
N GLU A 134 -8.74 -19.57 -8.73
CA GLU A 134 -9.51 -20.71 -9.23
C GLU A 134 -10.64 -20.25 -10.15
N LYS A 135 -11.28 -21.18 -10.87
CA LYS A 135 -12.52 -20.94 -11.64
C LYS A 135 -12.37 -19.99 -12.81
N PHE A 136 -11.18 -19.87 -13.38
CA PHE A 136 -10.95 -19.05 -14.56
C PHE A 136 -11.06 -19.85 -15.87
N VAL A 137 -11.13 -21.18 -15.85
CA VAL A 137 -11.35 -21.99 -17.05
C VAL A 137 -12.85 -22.07 -17.34
N ILE A 138 -13.31 -21.34 -18.36
CA ILE A 138 -14.72 -21.39 -18.83
C ILE A 138 -14.97 -22.70 -19.59
N ARG A 139 -14.01 -23.11 -20.41
CA ARG A 139 -14.05 -24.38 -21.15
C ARG A 139 -12.65 -24.95 -21.28
N SER A 140 -12.46 -26.19 -20.86
CA SER A 140 -11.19 -26.90 -21.04
C SER A 140 -10.89 -27.17 -22.52
N TYR A 141 -9.62 -27.35 -22.81
CA TYR A 141 -9.18 -27.75 -24.14
C TYR A 141 -9.76 -29.12 -24.55
N SER A 142 -10.11 -29.27 -25.82
CA SER A 142 -10.36 -30.59 -26.43
C SER A 142 -9.88 -30.60 -27.89
N PRO A 143 -9.64 -31.78 -28.50
CA PRO A 143 -9.20 -31.85 -29.90
C PRO A 143 -10.17 -31.11 -30.83
N GLY A 144 -9.66 -30.11 -31.55
CA GLY A 144 -10.47 -29.26 -32.43
C GLY A 144 -11.25 -28.13 -31.74
N SER A 145 -11.12 -27.96 -30.42
CA SER A 145 -11.78 -26.89 -29.65
C SER A 145 -10.82 -26.28 -28.62
N PRO A 146 -10.37 -25.02 -28.82
CA PRO A 146 -9.46 -24.36 -27.90
C PRO A 146 -10.12 -24.12 -26.54
N ALA A 147 -9.30 -24.06 -25.49
CA ALA A 147 -9.75 -23.66 -24.16
C ALA A 147 -10.26 -22.21 -24.19
N ILE A 148 -11.27 -21.91 -23.38
CA ILE A 148 -11.72 -20.55 -23.10
C ILE A 148 -11.41 -20.24 -21.66
N LEU A 149 -10.72 -19.13 -21.45
CA LEU A 149 -10.32 -18.64 -20.15
C LEU A 149 -11.02 -17.31 -19.89
N ASP A 150 -11.53 -17.17 -18.67
CA ASP A 150 -11.84 -15.89 -18.07
C ASP A 150 -10.50 -15.20 -17.74
N VAL A 151 -10.34 -13.99 -18.25
CA VAL A 151 -9.13 -13.18 -18.07
C VAL A 151 -9.46 -11.83 -17.43
N ASP A 152 -10.71 -11.59 -17.03
CA ASP A 152 -11.16 -10.32 -16.46
C ASP A 152 -10.75 -10.20 -14.98
N TRP A 153 -10.34 -11.30 -14.36
CA TRP A 153 -9.77 -11.34 -13.00
C TRP A 153 -8.39 -10.70 -12.88
N ARG A 154 -7.69 -10.43 -13.99
CA ARG A 154 -6.29 -9.96 -13.98
C ARG A 154 -6.11 -8.58 -13.34
N GLY A 155 -7.20 -7.82 -13.17
CA GLY A 155 -7.17 -6.59 -12.38
C GLY A 155 -7.16 -6.94 -10.89
N PHE A 156 -6.11 -6.52 -10.18
CA PHE A 156 -6.05 -6.60 -8.72
C PHE A 156 -6.05 -5.18 -8.15
N GLY A 157 -6.99 -4.88 -7.28
CA GLY A 157 -7.06 -3.56 -6.66
C GLY A 157 -7.95 -3.60 -5.44
N THR A 158 -7.76 -2.62 -4.57
CA THR A 158 -8.65 -2.40 -3.43
C THR A 158 -9.11 -0.97 -3.40
N ASN A 159 -10.38 -0.77 -3.05
CA ASN A 159 -10.98 0.56 -3.03
C ASN A 159 -10.75 1.32 -1.72
N GLY A 160 -10.14 0.70 -0.71
CA GLY A 160 -10.00 1.29 0.61
C GLY A 160 -8.79 0.79 1.39
N PRO A 161 -8.73 1.15 2.69
CA PRO A 161 -7.66 0.75 3.56
C PRO A 161 -7.54 -0.78 3.69
N VAL A 162 -6.31 -1.24 3.90
CA VAL A 162 -5.98 -2.64 4.14
C VAL A 162 -5.18 -2.72 5.43
N ALA A 163 -5.87 -3.03 6.53
CA ALA A 163 -5.29 -3.16 7.84
C ALA A 163 -4.85 -4.62 8.10
N ILE A 164 -3.56 -4.85 8.27
CA ILE A 164 -2.98 -6.16 8.59
C ILE A 164 -2.47 -6.16 10.02
N ASN A 165 -2.89 -7.16 10.80
CA ASN A 165 -2.39 -7.35 12.15
C ASN A 165 -1.02 -8.03 12.10
N THR A 166 -0.03 -7.44 12.75
CA THR A 166 1.33 -7.99 12.83
C THR A 166 1.72 -8.16 14.30
N ALA A 167 2.58 -9.15 14.58
CA ALA A 167 3.06 -9.38 15.94
C ALA A 167 4.02 -8.27 16.40
N GLU A 168 4.87 -7.77 15.50
CA GLU A 168 5.95 -6.84 15.83
C GLU A 168 5.51 -5.38 15.79
N TYR A 169 4.64 -5.01 14.85
CA TYR A 169 4.25 -3.62 14.62
C TYR A 169 2.81 -3.34 15.01
N GLY A 170 2.07 -4.31 15.56
CA GLY A 170 0.63 -4.21 15.77
C GLY A 170 -0.11 -4.13 14.43
N THR A 171 -1.27 -3.46 14.40
CA THR A 171 -2.01 -3.24 13.16
C THR A 171 -1.31 -2.21 12.28
N LEU A 172 -1.09 -2.57 11.01
CA LEU A 172 -0.53 -1.71 9.98
C LEU A 172 -1.51 -1.57 8.83
N GLU A 173 -1.80 -0.33 8.45
CA GLU A 173 -2.48 -0.04 7.18
C GLU A 173 -1.41 -0.01 6.08
N ILE A 174 -1.59 -0.84 5.05
CA ILE A 174 -0.58 -1.05 4.00
C ILE A 174 -0.95 -0.48 2.64
N ASN A 175 -2.14 0.08 2.45
CA ASN A 175 -2.60 0.55 1.14
C ASN A 175 -2.50 2.06 0.97
N MET A 176 -2.46 2.83 2.07
CA MET A 176 -2.38 4.27 2.08
C MET A 176 -0.95 4.68 2.48
N PRO A 177 -0.17 5.31 1.58
CA PRO A 177 1.21 5.70 1.87
C PRO A 177 1.34 6.55 3.15
N ILE A 178 0.39 7.48 3.36
CA ILE A 178 0.36 8.37 4.51
C ILE A 178 0.27 7.63 5.85
N SER A 179 -0.32 6.43 5.91
CA SER A 179 -0.48 5.68 7.15
C SER A 179 0.85 5.18 7.72
N PHE A 180 1.80 4.81 6.86
CA PHE A 180 3.16 4.49 7.30
C PHE A 180 3.87 5.72 7.85
N ILE A 181 3.78 6.86 7.15
CA ILE A 181 4.39 8.11 7.58
C ILE A 181 3.82 8.53 8.93
N HIS A 182 2.50 8.54 9.07
CA HIS A 182 1.83 8.92 10.32
C HIS A 182 2.26 8.05 11.51
N LYS A 183 2.57 6.78 11.29
CA LYS A 183 2.98 5.87 12.36
C LYS A 183 4.39 6.13 12.86
N PHE A 184 5.32 6.46 11.97
CA PHE A 184 6.74 6.55 12.29
C PHE A 184 7.26 8.00 12.36
N GLU A 185 6.61 8.93 11.67
CA GLU A 185 6.87 10.37 11.63
C GLU A 185 5.55 11.17 11.63
N PRO A 186 4.86 11.27 12.78
CA PRO A 186 3.57 11.94 12.87
C PRO A 186 3.64 13.44 12.51
N GLU A 187 4.76 14.11 12.80
CA GLU A 187 4.95 15.52 12.47
C GLU A 187 5.09 15.72 10.96
N LEU A 188 5.85 14.85 10.28
CA LEU A 188 5.92 14.85 8.82
C LEU A 188 4.54 14.58 8.20
N ALA A 189 3.80 13.62 8.73
CA ALA A 189 2.44 13.34 8.24
C ALA A 189 1.51 14.55 8.42
N ALA A 190 1.55 15.21 9.59
CA ALA A 190 0.76 16.42 9.85
C ALA A 190 1.12 17.54 8.87
N ALA A 191 2.41 17.73 8.59
CA ALA A 191 2.89 18.75 7.67
C ALA A 191 2.55 18.42 6.20
N ILE A 192 2.56 17.15 5.80
CA ILE A 192 2.04 16.70 4.48
C ILE A 192 0.55 16.99 4.34
N VAL A 193 -0.24 16.73 5.39
CA VAL A 193 -1.70 16.98 5.39
C VAL A 193 -2.02 18.48 5.39
N ALA A 194 -1.21 19.29 6.07
CA ALA A 194 -1.37 20.74 6.09
C ALA A 194 -0.91 21.41 4.80
N GLY A 195 0.08 20.83 4.11
CA GLY A 195 0.52 21.27 2.79
C GLY A 195 -0.42 20.78 1.67
N ASP A 196 -0.27 21.35 0.47
CA ASP A 196 -1.06 20.96 -0.72
C ASP A 196 -0.65 19.58 -1.30
N ALA A 197 -0.03 18.71 -0.50
CA ALA A 197 0.43 17.37 -0.89
C ALA A 197 -0.68 16.31 -0.82
N ASP A 198 -1.87 16.69 -1.26
CA ASP A 198 -3.12 15.94 -1.25
C ASP A 198 -3.04 14.61 -2.03
N VAL A 199 -2.07 14.49 -2.94
CA VAL A 199 -1.80 13.25 -3.68
C VAL A 199 -1.39 12.11 -2.73
N LEU A 200 -0.62 12.38 -1.67
CA LEU A 200 -0.17 11.32 -0.75
C LEU A 200 -1.26 10.83 0.20
N THR A 201 -2.22 11.69 0.51
CA THR A 201 -3.36 11.37 1.39
C THR A 201 -4.45 10.61 0.65
N LYS A 202 -4.51 10.75 -0.69
CA LYS A 202 -5.56 10.15 -1.53
C LYS A 202 -5.12 8.97 -2.40
N THR A 203 -3.83 8.84 -2.71
CA THR A 203 -3.37 7.83 -3.68
C THR A 203 -3.03 6.50 -3.01
N ARG A 204 -3.85 5.48 -3.29
CA ARG A 204 -3.63 4.08 -2.87
C ARG A 204 -2.40 3.47 -3.53
N LEU A 205 -1.80 2.47 -2.87
CA LEU A 205 -0.68 1.68 -3.40
C LEU A 205 -1.18 0.54 -4.29
N MET A 206 -2.22 -0.17 -3.86
CA MET A 206 -2.88 -1.25 -4.60
C MET A 206 -3.93 -0.69 -5.56
N ASN A 207 -3.45 -0.02 -6.61
CA ASN A 207 -4.27 0.43 -7.72
C ASN A 207 -3.77 -0.20 -9.02
N ALA A 208 -4.60 -1.00 -9.69
CA ALA A 208 -4.30 -1.56 -11.01
C ALA A 208 -5.41 -1.30 -12.05
N ASP A 209 -6.21 -0.26 -11.82
CA ASP A 209 -7.04 0.34 -12.88
C ASP A 209 -6.18 1.17 -13.84
#